data_AF-A0A6G1K2R2-F1
#
_entry.id   AF-A0A6G1K2R2-F1
#
_cell.length_a   1.000
_cell.length_b   1.000
_cell.length_c   1.000
_cell.angle_alpha   90.00
_cell.angle_beta   90.00
_cell.angle_gamma   90.00
#
_symmetry.space_group_name_H-M   'P 1'
#
loop_
_entity.id
_entity.type
_entity.pdbx_description
1 polymer ?
#
loop_
_entity_poly.entity_id
_entity_poly.type
_entity_poly.pdbx_seq_one_letter_code
_entity_poly.pdbx_strand_id
1 'polypeptide(L)'
;MSGSLAAFRNQRGDELRNLAEEHLQHDLTQSDRDVLKSAGSKVSTHSGIGSLVGIGLGFYFAFRLRKMRLAYFNAFRAMEKPVEVRFADGRTEAVPDITPHLSPSKWGDAATYFFFSLGGLFFGGEVGLLTGTASASGTITKDPESRRRIETAFKNYRVDVMKREIQSLEGKGTFGNIFG
;
A
#
# COMPACT_ATOMS: atom_id res chain seq x y z
N MET A 1 -28.92 -0.50 -5.93
CA MET A 1 -28.18 -1.54 -5.18
C MET A 1 -26.86 -1.07 -4.55
N SER A 2 -26.10 -0.15 -5.16
CA SER A 2 -24.85 0.41 -4.59
C SER A 2 -25.02 1.36 -3.39
N GLY A 3 -26.15 2.07 -3.29
CA GLY A 3 -26.43 2.99 -2.17
C GLY A 3 -26.60 2.31 -0.80
N SER A 4 -27.15 1.09 -0.76
CA SER A 4 -27.39 0.37 0.51
C SER A 4 -26.11 -0.17 1.14
N LEU A 5 -25.13 -0.58 0.33
CA LEU A 5 -23.86 -1.15 0.80
C LEU A 5 -22.89 -0.05 1.27
N ALA A 6 -22.87 1.08 0.55
CA ALA A 6 -22.11 2.26 0.96
C ALA A 6 -22.66 2.89 2.25
N ALA A 7 -23.99 3.00 2.38
CA ALA A 7 -24.63 3.49 3.61
C ALA A 7 -24.39 2.57 4.81
N PHE A 8 -24.48 1.25 4.63
CA PHE A 8 -24.19 0.27 5.67
C PHE A 8 -22.72 0.31 6.14
N ARG A 9 -21.77 0.44 5.21
CA ARG A 9 -20.35 0.59 5.54
C ARG A 9 -20.07 1.88 6.32
N ASN A 10 -20.70 2.98 5.94
CA ASN A 10 -20.53 4.27 6.60
C ASN A 10 -21.11 4.25 8.03
N GLN A 11 -22.32 3.72 8.22
CA GLN A 11 -22.92 3.58 9.55
C GLN A 11 -22.04 2.75 10.50
N ARG A 12 -21.53 1.60 10.04
CA ARG A 12 -20.65 0.75 10.85
C ARG A 12 -19.34 1.46 11.20
N GLY A 13 -18.79 2.24 10.28
CA GLY A 13 -17.58 3.04 10.51
C GLY A 13 -17.78 4.15 11.54
N ASP A 14 -18.89 4.89 11.44
CA ASP A 14 -19.23 5.95 12.38
C ASP A 14 -19.50 5.41 13.79
N GLU A 15 -20.18 4.27 13.88
CA GLU A 15 -20.45 3.60 15.15
C GLU A 15 -19.16 3.15 15.86
N LEU A 16 -18.24 2.51 15.13
CA LEU A 16 -16.94 2.11 15.65
C LEU A 16 -16.09 3.31 16.08
N ARG A 17 -16.17 4.41 15.32
CA ARG A 17 -15.46 5.66 15.64
C ARG A 17 -16.01 6.30 16.91
N ASN A 18 -17.33 6.32 17.09
CA ASN A 18 -17.94 6.82 18.31
C ASN A 18 -17.57 5.96 19.53
N LEU A 19 -17.57 4.64 19.38
CA LEU A 19 -17.13 3.73 20.44
C LEU A 19 -15.64 3.94 20.78
N ALA A 20 -14.78 4.12 19.77
CA ALA A 20 -13.38 4.44 20.00
C ALA A 20 -13.21 5.77 20.73
N GLU A 21 -13.97 6.80 20.36
CA GLU A 21 -13.94 8.11 21.02
C GLU A 21 -14.38 8.01 22.49
N GLU A 22 -15.41 7.23 22.80
CA GLU A 22 -15.88 6.97 24.16
C GLU A 22 -14.77 6.36 25.04
N HIS A 23 -14.08 5.32 24.54
CA HIS A 23 -12.95 4.72 25.26
C HIS A 23 -11.75 5.68 25.38
N LEU A 24 -11.48 6.51 24.36
CA LEU A 24 -10.41 7.51 24.44
C LEU A 24 -10.72 8.60 25.48
N GLN A 25 -11.99 8.96 25.66
CA GLN A 25 -12.41 10.01 26.59
C GLN A 25 -12.53 9.49 28.03
N HIS A 26 -13.08 8.29 28.23
CA HIS A 26 -13.36 7.73 29.55
C HIS A 26 -12.19 6.93 30.16
N ASP A 27 -11.45 6.16 29.35
CA ASP A 27 -10.44 5.23 29.88
C ASP A 27 -9.03 5.84 29.93
N LEU A 28 -8.81 6.98 29.27
CA LEU A 28 -7.50 7.60 29.12
C LEU A 28 -7.42 8.99 29.72
N THR A 29 -6.22 9.33 30.21
CA THR A 29 -5.90 10.71 30.60
C THR A 29 -5.61 11.57 29.37
N GLN A 30 -5.63 12.90 29.53
CA GLN A 30 -5.27 13.81 28.45
C GLN A 30 -3.85 13.56 27.92
N SER A 31 -2.90 13.27 28.83
CA SER A 31 -1.52 12.92 28.45
C SER A 31 -1.45 11.66 27.59
N ASP A 32 -2.23 10.62 27.92
CA ASP A 32 -2.24 9.38 27.15
C ASP A 32 -2.82 9.61 25.74
N ARG A 33 -3.86 10.44 25.63
CA ARG A 33 -4.43 10.86 24.33
C ARG A 33 -3.41 11.63 23.48
N ASP A 34 -2.65 12.53 24.08
CA ASP A 34 -1.61 13.29 23.37
C ASP A 34 -0.47 12.37 22.90
N VAL A 35 -0.11 11.37 23.71
CA VAL A 35 0.85 10.32 23.31
C VAL A 35 0.31 9.54 22.11
N LEU A 36 -0.94 9.07 22.14
CA LEU A 36 -1.55 8.36 21.01
C LEU A 36 -1.63 9.22 19.75
N LYS A 37 -2.00 10.49 19.88
CA LYS A 37 -2.02 11.44 18.76
C LYS A 37 -0.63 11.65 18.17
N SER A 38 0.39 11.81 19.01
CA SER A 38 1.77 11.97 18.57
C SER A 38 2.30 10.70 17.89
N ALA A 39 1.96 9.52 18.42
CA ALA A 39 2.31 8.22 17.84
C ALA A 39 1.65 8.03 16.48
N GLY A 40 0.35 8.33 16.35
CA GLY A 40 -0.35 8.31 15.06
C GLY A 40 0.23 9.29 14.05
N SER A 41 0.60 10.50 14.50
CA SER A 41 1.25 11.50 13.65
C SER A 41 2.60 11.01 13.11
N LYS A 42 3.38 10.27 13.90
CA LYS A 42 4.64 9.66 13.44
C LYS A 42 4.42 8.64 12.34
N VAL A 43 3.44 7.75 12.51
CA VAL A 43 3.09 6.76 11.48
C VAL A 43 2.71 7.45 10.17
N SER A 44 1.82 8.44 10.24
CA SER A 44 1.39 9.20 9.06
C SER A 44 2.55 9.96 8.41
N THR A 45 3.40 10.61 9.21
CA THR A 45 4.54 11.38 8.70
C THR A 45 5.56 10.49 8.01
N HIS A 46 5.96 9.39 8.65
CA HIS A 46 6.94 8.46 8.07
C HIS A 46 6.39 7.77 6.82
N SER A 47 5.13 7.32 6.84
CA SER A 47 4.50 6.73 5.66
C SER A 47 4.40 7.74 4.52
N GLY A 48 3.99 8.99 4.80
CA GLY A 48 3.93 10.07 3.81
C GLY A 48 5.29 10.41 3.20
N ILE A 49 6.33 10.57 4.02
CA ILE A 49 7.70 10.80 3.56
C ILE A 49 8.20 9.61 2.74
N GLY A 50 8.00 8.39 3.24
CA GLY A 50 8.39 7.16 2.57
C GLY A 50 7.72 7.02 1.20
N SER A 51 6.42 7.28 1.11
CA SER A 51 5.66 7.31 -0.14
C SER A 51 6.20 8.35 -1.13
N LEU A 52 6.51 9.56 -0.67
CA LEU A 52 7.07 10.61 -1.53
C LEU A 52 8.45 10.22 -2.08
N VAL A 53 9.33 9.74 -1.21
CA VAL A 53 10.66 9.23 -1.61
C VAL A 53 10.52 8.04 -2.56
N GLY A 54 9.59 7.14 -2.27
CA GLY A 54 9.29 5.97 -3.09
C GLY A 54 8.83 6.34 -4.51
N ILE A 55 7.90 7.28 -4.66
CA ILE A 55 7.50 7.83 -5.96
C ILE A 55 8.70 8.45 -6.67
N GLY A 56 9.51 9.25 -5.97
CA GLY A 56 10.71 9.88 -6.54
C GLY A 56 11.69 8.85 -7.10
N LEU A 57 11.97 7.79 -6.34
CA LEU A 57 12.79 6.67 -6.78
C LEU A 57 12.16 5.91 -7.96
N GLY A 58 10.85 5.69 -7.92
CA GLY A 58 10.10 5.11 -9.03
C GLY A 58 10.29 5.91 -10.32
N PHE A 59 10.10 7.22 -10.26
CA PHE A 59 10.30 8.11 -11.40
C PHE A 59 11.75 8.10 -11.91
N TYR A 60 12.72 8.10 -11.00
CA TYR A 60 14.14 7.99 -11.33
C TYR A 60 14.46 6.66 -12.05
N PHE A 61 13.98 5.53 -11.55
CA PHE A 61 14.19 4.23 -12.18
C PHE A 61 13.48 4.12 -13.53
N ALA A 62 12.27 4.66 -13.67
CA ALA A 62 11.57 4.73 -14.95
C ALA A 62 12.38 5.52 -16.00
N PHE A 63 12.90 6.69 -15.61
CA PHE A 63 13.78 7.49 -16.46
C PHE A 63 15.07 6.75 -16.83
N ARG A 64 15.70 6.09 -15.85
CA ARG A 64 16.92 5.31 -16.08
C ARG A 64 16.68 4.16 -17.06
N LEU A 65 15.58 3.42 -16.89
CA LEU A 65 15.21 2.29 -17.76
C LEU A 65 14.94 2.75 -19.19
N ARG A 66 14.21 3.86 -19.36
CA ARG A 66 13.98 4.50 -20.67
C ARG A 66 15.31 4.84 -21.36
N LYS A 67 16.25 5.46 -20.63
CA LYS A 67 17.59 5.78 -21.16
C LYS A 67 18.35 4.52 -21.60
N MET A 68 18.28 3.43 -20.83
CA MET A 68 18.92 2.16 -21.21
C MET A 68 18.28 1.56 -22.46
N ARG A 69 16.94 1.50 -22.54
CA ARG A 69 16.23 0.98 -23.71
C ARG A 69 16.60 1.73 -24.98
N LEU A 70 16.70 3.07 -24.91
CA LEU A 70 17.12 3.89 -26.05
C LEU A 70 18.57 3.61 -26.45
N ALA A 71 19.48 3.48 -25.47
CA ALA A 71 20.87 3.15 -25.74
C ALA A 71 21.01 1.78 -26.42
N TYR A 72 20.28 0.76 -25.95
CA TYR A 72 20.24 -0.54 -26.58
C TYR A 72 19.68 -0.47 -28.02
N PHE A 73 18.54 0.21 -28.21
CA PHE A 73 17.97 0.37 -29.55
C PHE A 73 18.96 1.02 -30.53
N ASN A 74 19.64 2.07 -30.10
CA ASN A 74 20.65 2.75 -30.93
C ASN A 74 21.84 1.84 -31.24
N ALA A 75 22.31 1.04 -30.28
CA ALA A 75 23.39 0.08 -30.49
C ALA A 75 23.00 -1.02 -31.49
N PHE A 76 21.80 -1.62 -31.34
CA PHE A 76 21.30 -2.65 -32.26
C PHE A 76 21.00 -2.11 -33.66
N ARG A 77 20.59 -0.84 -33.78
CA ARG A 77 20.34 -0.20 -35.07
C ARG A 77 21.64 0.14 -35.81
N ALA A 78 22.69 0.51 -35.07
CA ALA A 78 23.96 0.98 -35.63
C ALA A 78 24.99 -0.15 -35.89
N MET A 79 24.83 -1.32 -35.27
CA MET A 79 25.67 -2.48 -35.56
C MET A 79 25.32 -3.10 -36.92
N GLU A 80 26.36 -3.52 -37.65
CA GLU A 80 26.19 -4.39 -38.81
C GLU A 80 25.55 -5.71 -38.36
N LYS A 81 24.41 -6.05 -38.98
CA LYS A 81 23.62 -7.22 -38.60
C LYS A 81 24.06 -8.44 -39.43
N PRO A 82 24.43 -9.57 -38.80
CA PRO A 82 24.63 -10.81 -39.54
C PRO A 82 23.30 -11.20 -40.20
N VAL A 83 23.31 -11.37 -41.52
CA VAL A 83 22.10 -11.66 -42.30
C VAL A 83 21.80 -13.15 -42.31
N GLU A 84 22.84 -13.98 -42.24
CA GLU A 84 22.76 -15.43 -42.43
C GLU A 84 23.66 -16.18 -41.43
N VAL A 85 23.16 -17.30 -40.90
CA VAL A 85 23.95 -18.29 -40.17
C VAL A 85 24.17 -19.49 -41.08
N ARG A 86 25.43 -19.88 -41.28
CA ARG A 86 25.79 -21.12 -42.00
C ARG A 86 26.07 -22.22 -41.01
N PHE A 87 25.27 -23.29 -41.06
CA PHE A 87 25.44 -24.46 -40.23
C PHE A 87 26.48 -25.41 -40.84
N ALA A 88 27.05 -26.29 -40.02
CA ALA A 88 28.11 -27.23 -40.45
C ALA A 88 27.62 -28.24 -41.52
N ASP A 89 26.31 -28.43 -41.65
CA ASP A 89 25.64 -29.25 -42.66
C ASP A 89 25.41 -28.52 -44.00
N GLY A 90 25.85 -27.27 -44.12
CA GLY A 90 25.69 -26.44 -45.33
C GLY A 90 24.35 -25.72 -45.42
N ARG A 91 23.44 -25.89 -44.44
CA ARG A 91 22.20 -25.10 -44.38
C ARG A 91 22.50 -23.65 -44.05
N THR A 92 21.75 -22.75 -44.66
CA THR A 92 21.81 -21.32 -44.38
C THR A 92 20.44 -20.87 -43.89
N GLU A 93 20.38 -20.23 -42.71
CA GLU A 93 19.15 -19.62 -42.18
C GLU A 93 19.35 -18.13 -41.96
N ALA A 94 18.30 -17.35 -42.27
CA ALA A 94 18.31 -15.91 -42.03
C ALA A 94 18.21 -15.61 -40.53
N VAL A 95 19.05 -14.70 -40.03
CA VAL A 95 18.95 -14.24 -38.65
C VAL A 95 17.71 -13.34 -38.52
N PRO A 96 16.78 -13.61 -37.59
CA PRO A 96 15.61 -12.76 -37.40
C PRO A 96 16.01 -11.38 -36.86
N ASP A 97 15.52 -10.31 -37.50
CA ASP A 97 15.75 -8.95 -37.02
C ASP A 97 14.85 -8.65 -35.80
N ILE A 98 15.47 -8.56 -34.63
CA ILE A 98 14.79 -8.25 -33.37
C ILE A 98 14.63 -6.74 -33.11
N THR A 99 15.21 -5.88 -33.96
CA THR A 99 15.18 -4.42 -33.79
C THR A 99 13.77 -3.82 -33.62
N PRO A 100 12.73 -4.29 -34.34
CA PRO A 100 11.36 -3.78 -34.15
C PRO A 100 10.82 -4.01 -32.73
N HIS A 101 11.21 -5.11 -32.08
CA HIS A 101 10.78 -5.43 -30.71
C HIS A 101 11.49 -4.60 -29.64
N LEU A 102 12.65 -4.04 -29.97
CA LEU A 102 13.42 -3.15 -29.10
C LEU A 102 13.07 -1.67 -29.31
N SER A 103 12.19 -1.37 -30.26
CA SER A 103 11.82 -0.01 -30.60
C SER A 103 11.18 0.72 -29.40
N PRO A 104 11.55 1.98 -29.13
CA PRO A 104 10.91 2.77 -28.10
C PRO A 104 9.41 2.94 -28.38
N SER A 105 8.57 2.72 -27.37
CA SER A 105 7.11 2.86 -27.48
C SER A 105 6.57 3.85 -26.46
N LYS A 106 5.74 4.80 -26.91
CA LYS A 106 5.12 5.81 -26.05
C LYS A 106 4.23 5.18 -24.97
N TRP A 107 3.47 4.15 -25.32
CA TRP A 107 2.62 3.42 -24.37
C TRP A 107 3.43 2.59 -23.38
N GLY A 108 4.51 1.96 -23.84
CA GLY A 108 5.43 1.24 -22.95
C GLY A 108 6.11 2.18 -21.97
N ASP A 109 6.46 3.39 -22.39
CA ASP A 109 7.05 4.41 -21.53
C ASP A 109 6.04 4.94 -20.52
N ALA A 110 4.80 5.23 -20.93
CA ALA A 110 3.73 5.64 -20.02
C ALA A 110 3.44 4.57 -18.95
N ALA A 111 3.34 3.31 -19.37
CA ALA A 111 3.19 2.17 -18.45
C ALA A 111 4.39 2.07 -17.49
N THR A 112 5.61 2.28 -17.99
CA THR A 112 6.82 2.26 -17.14
C THR A 112 6.73 3.31 -16.04
N TYR A 113 6.45 4.58 -16.38
CA TYR A 113 6.31 5.63 -15.36
C TYR A 113 5.18 5.35 -14.38
N PHE A 114 4.04 4.85 -14.86
CA PHE A 114 2.91 4.48 -14.01
C PHE A 114 3.27 3.38 -13.01
N PHE A 115 3.76 2.24 -13.49
CA PHE A 115 4.05 1.07 -12.63
C PHE A 115 5.21 1.31 -11.70
N PHE A 116 6.27 2.01 -12.14
CA PHE A 116 7.37 2.35 -11.23
C PHE A 116 6.96 3.37 -10.19
N SER A 117 6.11 4.35 -10.53
CA SER A 117 5.59 5.30 -9.53
C SER A 117 4.65 4.62 -8.54
N LEU A 118 3.77 3.72 -9.02
CA LEU A 118 2.85 2.96 -8.18
C LEU A 118 3.60 1.98 -7.27
N GLY A 119 4.55 1.21 -7.82
CA GLY A 119 5.40 0.31 -7.05
C GLY A 119 6.29 1.07 -6.06
N GLY A 120 6.83 2.22 -6.47
CA GLY A 120 7.57 3.12 -5.61
C GLY A 120 6.73 3.67 -4.46
N LEU A 121 5.51 4.14 -4.74
CA LEU A 121 4.56 4.60 -3.73
C LEU A 121 4.27 3.51 -2.69
N PHE A 122 3.97 2.30 -3.16
CA PHE A 122 3.66 1.17 -2.31
C PHE A 122 4.85 0.78 -1.44
N PHE A 123 6.00 0.50 -2.06
CA PHE A 123 7.21 0.10 -1.36
C PHE A 123 7.69 1.17 -0.37
N GLY A 124 7.73 2.44 -0.80
CA GLY A 124 8.10 3.56 0.05
C GLY A 124 7.10 3.78 1.19
N GLY A 125 5.80 3.63 0.92
CA GLY A 125 4.74 3.77 1.90
C GLY A 125 4.78 2.68 2.98
N GLU A 126 5.07 1.43 2.60
CA GLU A 126 5.24 0.30 3.53
C GLU A 126 6.49 0.44 4.39
N VAL A 127 7.64 0.80 3.79
CA VAL A 127 8.86 1.08 4.55
C VAL A 127 8.65 2.26 5.52
N GLY A 128 7.96 3.31 5.05
CA GLY A 128 7.54 4.43 5.89
C GLY A 128 6.58 4.00 7.01
N LEU A 129 5.64 3.10 6.73
CA LEU A 129 4.73 2.53 7.73
C LEU A 129 5.51 1.71 8.78
N LEU A 130 6.45 0.87 8.38
CA LEU A 130 7.27 0.07 9.28
C LEU A 130 8.14 0.95 10.18
N THR A 131 8.82 1.94 9.62
CA THR A 131 9.64 2.87 10.41
C THR A 131 8.80 3.77 11.31
N GLY A 132 7.63 4.19 10.82
CA GLY A 132 6.64 4.96 11.58
C GLY A 132 6.07 4.18 12.75
N THR A 133 5.71 2.91 12.56
CA THR A 133 5.21 2.04 13.63
C THR A 133 6.28 1.73 14.67
N ALA A 134 7.53 1.52 14.25
CA ALA A 134 8.65 1.39 15.20
C ALA A 134 8.84 2.66 16.04
N SER A 135 8.81 3.86 15.42
CA SER A 135 8.92 5.14 16.13
C SER A 135 7.73 5.41 17.06
N ALA A 136 6.52 5.09 16.61
CA ALA A 136 5.28 5.20 17.40
C ALA A 136 5.30 4.25 18.60
N SER A 137 5.72 3.00 18.39
CA SER A 137 5.87 2.00 19.45
C SER A 137 6.85 2.46 20.53
N GLY A 138 8.01 3.03 20.15
CA GLY A 138 8.94 3.62 21.10
C GLY A 138 8.35 4.80 21.89
N THR A 139 7.42 5.54 21.29
CA THR A 139 6.72 6.66 21.95
C THR A 139 5.72 6.17 22.98
N ILE A 140 4.93 5.14 22.65
CA ILE A 140 3.93 4.55 23.55
C ILE A 140 4.59 3.77 24.71
N THR A 141 5.70 3.08 24.44
CA THR A 141 6.37 2.24 25.44
C THR A 141 7.28 2.99 26.41
N LYS A 142 7.48 4.30 26.21
CA LYS A 142 8.36 5.14 27.04
C LYS A 142 7.87 5.27 28.49
N ASP A 143 6.56 5.36 28.70
CA ASP A 143 5.95 5.33 30.04
C ASP A 143 5.22 3.99 30.27
N PRO A 144 5.71 3.14 31.20
CA PRO A 144 5.08 1.87 31.51
C PRO A 144 3.64 1.98 32.02
N GLU A 145 3.27 3.07 32.72
CA GLU A 145 1.92 3.24 33.23
C GLU A 145 0.96 3.69 32.13
N SER A 146 1.32 4.70 31.34
CA SER A 146 0.57 5.11 30.15
C SER A 146 0.35 3.93 29.21
N ARG A 147 1.39 3.13 28.97
CA ARG A 147 1.28 1.91 28.17
C ARG A 147 0.20 0.95 28.71
N ARG A 148 0.18 0.68 30.02
CA ARG A 148 -0.83 -0.21 30.62
C ARG A 148 -2.25 0.33 30.47
N ARG A 149 -2.45 1.64 30.66
CA ARG A 149 -3.76 2.29 30.48
C ARG A 149 -4.22 2.20 29.02
N ILE A 150 -3.33 2.52 28.08
CA ILE A 150 -3.59 2.42 26.63
C ILE A 150 -3.93 0.97 26.22
N GLU A 151 -3.15 -0.01 26.69
CA GLU A 151 -3.42 -1.43 26.39
C GLU A 151 -4.76 -1.90 26.96
N THR A 152 -5.14 -1.41 28.14
CA THR A 152 -6.42 -1.76 28.79
C THR A 152 -7.59 -1.13 28.04
N ALA A 153 -7.52 0.17 27.75
CA ALA A 153 -8.53 0.88 26.95
C ALA A 153 -8.72 0.21 25.57
N PHE A 154 -7.62 -0.18 24.92
CA PHE A 154 -7.67 -0.88 23.64
C PHE A 154 -8.32 -2.27 23.73
N LYS A 155 -8.06 -3.02 24.81
CA LYS A 155 -8.71 -4.31 25.06
C LYS A 155 -10.21 -4.14 25.29
N ASN A 156 -10.61 -3.17 26.11
CA ASN A 156 -12.02 -2.86 26.37
C ASN A 156 -12.76 -2.49 25.08
N TYR A 157 -12.18 -1.58 24.30
CA TYR A 157 -12.69 -1.22 22.98
C TYR A 157 -12.89 -2.46 22.09
N ARG A 158 -11.90 -3.35 21.98
CA ARG A 158 -12.02 -4.57 21.16
C ARG A 158 -13.11 -5.50 21.67
N VAL A 159 -13.26 -5.64 22.98
CA VAL A 159 -14.34 -6.43 23.59
C VAL A 159 -15.69 -5.87 23.18
N ASP A 160 -15.88 -4.55 23.26
CA ASP A 160 -17.16 -3.93 22.94
C ASP A 160 -17.47 -3.93 21.44
N VAL A 161 -16.45 -3.80 20.58
CA VAL A 161 -16.58 -4.06 19.14
C VAL A 161 -17.07 -5.49 18.88
N MET A 162 -16.47 -6.49 19.54
CA MET A 162 -16.87 -7.89 19.36
C MET A 162 -18.28 -8.16 19.88
N LYS A 163 -18.68 -7.58 21.01
CA LYS A 163 -20.07 -7.68 21.52
C LYS A 163 -21.07 -7.13 20.51
N ARG A 164 -20.78 -5.96 19.93
CA ARG A 164 -21.64 -5.36 18.88
C ARG A 164 -21.68 -6.22 17.62
N GLU A 165 -20.54 -6.81 17.23
CA GLU A 165 -20.52 -7.73 16.10
C GLU A 165 -21.36 -8.98 16.36
N ILE A 166 -21.25 -9.59 17.54
CA ILE A 166 -22.09 -10.72 17.96
C ILE A 166 -23.57 -10.33 17.93
N GLN A 167 -23.95 -9.20 18.53
CA GLN A 167 -25.33 -8.71 18.52
C GLN A 167 -25.85 -8.50 17.08
N SER A 168 -25.00 -7.99 16.18
CA SER A 168 -25.34 -7.80 14.77
C SER A 168 -25.53 -9.12 14.01
N LEU A 169 -24.85 -10.18 14.43
CA LEU A 169 -24.96 -11.53 13.85
C LEU A 169 -26.19 -12.26 14.41
N GLU A 170 -26.44 -12.14 15.71
CA GLU A 170 -27.62 -12.70 16.39
C GLU A 170 -28.93 -12.08 15.87
N GLY A 171 -28.96 -10.75 15.70
CA GLY A 171 -30.12 -10.05 15.13
C GLY A 171 -30.40 -10.37 13.65
N LYS A 172 -29.42 -10.90 12.91
CA LYS A 172 -29.61 -11.42 11.53
C LYS A 172 -30.09 -12.88 11.51
N GLY A 173 -29.92 -13.63 12.59
CA GLY A 173 -30.43 -14.99 12.75
C GLY A 173 -31.97 -15.07 12.85
N THR A 174 -32.63 -13.94 13.12
CA THR A 174 -34.11 -13.85 13.23
C THR A 174 -34.84 -13.67 11.90
N PHE A 175 -34.15 -13.79 10.75
CA PHE A 175 -34.84 -13.88 9.44
C PHE A 175 -35.53 -15.24 9.20
N GLY A 176 -35.30 -16.23 10.07
CA GLY A 176 -36.03 -17.51 10.06
C GLY A 176 -37.49 -17.43 10.56
N ASN A 177 -37.89 -16.32 11.19
CA ASN A 177 -39.25 -16.15 11.75
C ASN A 177 -40.14 -15.20 10.92
N ILE A 178 -39.70 -14.76 9.74
CA ILE A 178 -40.50 -13.88 8.85
C ILE A 178 -41.16 -14.68 7.70
N PHE A 179 -40.82 -15.96 7.54
CA PHE A 179 -41.46 -16.89 6.61
C PHE A 179 -42.12 -18.10 7.31
N GLY A 180 -42.43 -17.96 8.61
CA GLY A 180 -43.24 -18.92 9.38
C GLY A 180 -44.68 -18.44 9.52
#